data_AF-A0A382Q7L6-F1
#
_entry.id   AF-A0A382Q7L6-F1
#
_cell.length_a   1.000
_cell.length_b   1.000
_cell.length_c   1.000
_cell.angle_alpha   90.00
_cell.angle_beta   90.00
_cell.angle_gamma   90.00
#
_symmetry.space_group_name_H-M   'P 1'
#
loop_
_entity.id
_entity.type
_entity.pdbx_description
1 polymer ?
#
loop_
_entity_poly.entity_id
_entity_poly.type
_entity_poly.pdbx_seq_one_letter_code
_entity_poly.pdbx_strand_id
1 'polypeptide(L)'
;QYYPEMQFELSRSQDDYNIINQLPRPRELAQLFYSHKPTTLDSLKIEIENESISIYLNIQDRVKKQYGFIPEVLMTVYIYKVTSINDNEPERMFFDFITYWEHLPGKTYGSEPHNTIDELIDNLSGALGNVIIQRSLGNLVGIVNEILEDDMIKINLHKHQYIKRGMKLESSSLHEWKKDGHEKWMEDLQLIMQWMENDTAAMDSEIYHDRLEEYESISDGSTRYYHNSNEGYYSYHVELIDVADSTAIAKIIWKSFPLLKIRPGDRFTMK
;
A
#
# COMPACT_ATOMS: atom_id res chain seq x y z
N GLN A 1 -3.26 22.31 24.93
CA GLN A 1 -3.09 23.77 24.82
C GLN A 1 -2.50 24.05 23.43
N TYR A 2 -3.21 24.82 22.60
CA TYR A 2 -2.81 25.15 21.23
C TYR A 2 -1.64 26.16 21.26
N TYR A 3 -0.61 25.95 20.43
CA TYR A 3 0.48 26.90 20.21
C TYR A 3 0.22 27.69 18.91
N PRO A 4 0.00 29.03 18.97
CA PRO A 4 -0.49 29.82 17.83
C PRO A 4 0.59 30.47 16.94
N GLU A 5 1.84 30.01 16.94
CA GLU A 5 2.93 30.70 16.21
C GLU A 5 3.70 29.80 15.24
N MET A 6 3.00 29.28 14.22
CA MET A 6 3.65 28.68 13.06
C MET A 6 3.15 29.38 11.80
N GLN A 7 4.01 30.20 11.20
CA GLN A 7 3.80 30.71 9.85
C GLN A 7 4.28 29.66 8.86
N PHE A 8 3.34 29.14 8.08
CA PHE A 8 3.62 28.25 6.95
C PHE A 8 3.72 29.13 5.70
N GLU A 9 4.93 29.32 5.19
CA GLU A 9 5.14 29.89 3.86
C GLU A 9 5.00 28.76 2.84
N LEU A 10 3.78 28.57 2.33
CA LEU A 10 3.54 27.75 1.16
C LEU A 10 3.59 28.69 -0.04
N SER A 11 4.55 28.48 -0.95
CA SER A 11 4.58 29.18 -2.24
C SER A 11 3.43 28.70 -3.12
N ARG A 12 2.22 29.19 -2.84
CA ARG A 12 1.02 29.07 -3.67
C ARG A 12 0.27 30.39 -3.69
N SER A 13 -0.62 30.56 -4.66
CA SER A 13 -1.46 31.75 -4.71
C SER A 13 -2.28 31.87 -3.42
N GLN A 14 -2.60 33.11 -3.00
CA GLN A 14 -3.43 33.34 -1.79
C GLN A 14 -4.76 32.59 -1.86
N ASP A 15 -5.28 32.37 -3.07
CA ASP A 15 -6.51 31.62 -3.30
C ASP A 15 -6.37 30.13 -2.96
N ASP A 16 -5.25 29.49 -3.33
CA ASP A 16 -4.98 28.09 -2.98
C ASP A 16 -4.87 27.90 -1.46
N TYR A 17 -4.22 28.85 -0.78
CA TYR A 17 -4.14 28.87 0.70
C TYR A 17 -5.54 28.96 1.33
N ASN A 18 -6.39 29.84 0.78
CA ASN A 18 -7.77 30.01 1.24
C ASN A 18 -8.67 28.81 0.92
N ILE A 19 -8.36 28.00 -0.09
CA ILE A 19 -9.05 26.73 -0.38
C ILE A 19 -8.63 25.67 0.65
N ILE A 20 -7.32 25.49 0.84
CA ILE A 20 -6.78 24.42 1.69
C ILE A 20 -7.13 24.63 3.17
N ASN A 21 -7.16 25.87 3.66
CA ASN A 21 -7.50 26.16 5.05
C ASN A 21 -8.97 25.94 5.43
N GLN A 22 -9.84 25.66 4.46
CA GLN A 22 -11.20 25.24 4.76
C GLN A 22 -11.27 23.75 5.12
N LEU A 23 -10.22 22.97 4.84
CA LEU A 23 -10.17 21.56 5.17
C LEU A 23 -9.92 21.35 6.68
N PRO A 24 -10.60 20.38 7.32
CA PRO A 24 -10.34 20.04 8.72
C PRO A 24 -8.88 19.58 8.90
N ARG A 25 -8.23 20.01 9.98
CA ARG A 25 -6.80 19.72 10.20
C ARG A 25 -6.58 18.26 10.63
N PRO A 26 -5.50 17.60 10.19
CA PRO A 26 -5.21 16.21 10.55
C PRO A 26 -5.21 15.93 12.05
N ARG A 27 -4.65 16.87 12.85
CA ARG A 27 -4.52 16.71 14.31
C ARG A 27 -5.85 16.81 15.04
N GLU A 28 -6.79 17.62 14.56
CA GLU A 28 -8.13 17.74 15.15
C GLU A 28 -8.92 16.45 14.94
N LEU A 29 -8.83 15.89 13.73
CA LEU A 29 -9.39 14.59 13.40
C LEU A 29 -8.74 13.46 14.20
N ALA A 30 -7.40 13.42 14.29
CA ALA A 30 -6.68 12.43 15.08
C ALA A 30 -7.06 12.50 16.57
N GLN A 31 -7.17 13.70 17.16
CA GLN A 31 -7.62 13.86 18.55
C GLN A 31 -9.06 13.37 18.76
N LEU A 32 -9.95 13.60 17.80
CA LEU A 32 -11.30 13.02 17.79
C LEU A 32 -11.24 11.48 17.81
N PHE A 33 -10.40 10.86 16.97
CA PHE A 33 -10.23 9.40 16.93
C PHE A 33 -9.62 8.83 18.23
N TYR A 34 -8.56 9.47 18.76
CA TYR A 34 -7.90 9.05 20.00
C TYR A 34 -8.80 9.14 21.23
N SER A 35 -9.69 10.15 21.27
CA SER A 35 -10.64 10.33 22.37
C SER A 35 -11.80 9.33 22.35
N HIS A 36 -12.18 8.81 21.18
CA HIS A 36 -13.35 7.94 21.03
C HIS A 36 -13.03 6.42 20.97
N LYS A 37 -11.75 6.02 20.86
CA LYS A 37 -11.27 4.61 20.84
C LYS A 37 -12.23 3.60 20.17
N PRO A 38 -12.61 3.78 18.90
CA PRO A 38 -13.52 2.86 18.23
C PRO A 38 -12.85 1.50 18.00
N THR A 39 -13.59 0.42 18.29
CA THR A 39 -13.08 -0.96 18.24
C THR A 39 -13.25 -1.64 16.88
N THR A 40 -13.97 -1.03 15.93
CA THR A 40 -14.06 -1.47 14.51
C THR A 40 -14.36 -0.29 13.58
N LEU A 41 -13.89 -0.33 12.33
CA LEU A 41 -14.11 0.72 11.33
C LEU A 41 -15.60 0.93 11.01
N ASP A 42 -16.39 -0.14 11.06
CA ASP A 42 -17.85 -0.14 10.77
C ASP A 42 -18.69 0.45 11.93
N SER A 43 -18.14 0.55 13.13
CA SER A 43 -18.81 1.19 14.28
C SER A 43 -18.77 2.72 14.25
N LEU A 44 -17.99 3.29 13.32
CA LEU A 44 -17.94 4.71 13.04
C LEU A 44 -18.99 5.08 12.00
N LYS A 45 -20.26 5.15 12.42
CA LYS A 45 -21.11 6.22 11.85
C LYS A 45 -20.60 7.52 12.44
N ILE A 46 -19.50 8.03 11.89
CA ILE A 46 -19.22 9.46 12.01
C ILE A 46 -20.35 10.10 11.22
N GLU A 47 -21.35 10.62 11.92
CA GLU A 47 -22.14 11.72 11.39
C GLU A 47 -21.15 12.85 11.18
N ILE A 48 -20.52 12.85 10.01
CA ILE A 48 -19.83 14.01 9.51
C ILE A 48 -20.94 15.05 9.47
N GLU A 49 -20.95 15.98 10.43
CA GLU A 49 -21.95 17.04 10.47
C GLU A 49 -22.08 17.62 9.04
N ASN A 50 -23.30 17.87 8.59
CA ASN A 50 -23.63 18.38 7.25
C ASN A 50 -22.72 19.55 6.79
N GLU A 51 -22.08 20.24 7.73
CA GLU A 51 -21.08 21.28 7.54
C GLU A 51 -19.83 20.82 6.77
N SER A 52 -19.28 19.62 7.03
CA SER A 52 -18.06 19.19 6.31
C SER A 52 -18.36 18.77 4.87
N ILE A 53 -19.56 18.24 4.60
CA ILE A 53 -20.03 17.97 3.23
C ILE A 53 -20.12 19.29 2.45
N SER A 54 -20.62 20.35 3.09
CA SER A 54 -20.76 21.68 2.48
C SER A 54 -19.40 22.32 2.19
N ILE A 55 -18.44 22.19 3.11
CA ILE A 55 -17.04 22.62 2.91
C ILE A 55 -16.43 21.90 1.70
N TYR A 56 -16.66 20.60 1.60
CA TYR A 56 -16.11 19.79 0.53
C TYR A 56 -16.69 20.12 -0.84
N LEU A 57 -18.02 20.28 -0.95
CA LEU A 57 -18.68 20.73 -2.17
C LEU A 57 -18.20 22.12 -2.60
N ASN A 58 -18.02 23.04 -1.64
CA ASN A 58 -17.44 24.36 -1.90
C ASN A 58 -16.03 24.27 -2.51
N ILE A 59 -15.17 23.41 -1.95
CA ILE A 59 -13.83 23.16 -2.46
C ILE A 59 -13.88 22.57 -3.88
N GLN A 60 -14.74 21.57 -4.13
CA GLN A 60 -14.93 21.01 -5.48
C GLN A 60 -15.34 22.07 -6.50
N ASP A 61 -16.30 22.93 -6.15
CA ASP A 61 -16.76 24.01 -7.04
C ASP A 61 -15.66 25.03 -7.32
N ARG A 62 -14.87 25.39 -6.31
CA ARG A 62 -13.72 26.30 -6.46
C ARG A 62 -12.63 25.68 -7.34
N VAL A 63 -12.29 24.41 -7.12
CA VAL A 63 -11.33 23.66 -7.94
C VAL A 63 -11.82 23.56 -9.38
N LYS A 64 -13.09 23.22 -9.60
CA LYS A 64 -13.70 23.17 -10.93
C LYS A 64 -13.67 24.51 -11.64
N LYS A 65 -13.94 25.60 -10.91
CA LYS A 65 -13.89 26.97 -11.47
C LYS A 65 -12.47 27.38 -11.86
N GLN A 66 -11.46 26.98 -11.07
CA GLN A 66 -10.06 27.34 -11.30
C GLN A 66 -9.40 26.51 -12.40
N TYR A 67 -9.66 25.20 -12.43
CA TYR A 67 -8.95 24.26 -13.31
C TYR A 67 -9.81 23.66 -14.43
N GLY A 68 -11.12 23.89 -14.43
CA GLY A 68 -12.05 23.39 -15.44
C GLY A 68 -12.51 21.94 -15.28
N PHE A 69 -12.04 21.23 -14.24
CA PHE A 69 -12.43 19.84 -13.94
C PHE A 69 -12.49 19.58 -12.43
N ILE A 70 -13.19 18.51 -12.04
CA ILE A 70 -13.18 18.00 -10.66
C ILE A 70 -12.18 16.83 -10.62
N PRO A 71 -11.13 16.88 -9.79
CA PRO A 71 -10.16 15.78 -9.69
C PRO A 71 -10.78 14.57 -9.01
N GLU A 72 -10.37 13.37 -9.45
CA GLU A 72 -10.76 12.10 -8.82
C GLU A 72 -10.19 11.95 -7.40
N VAL A 73 -9.06 12.59 -7.12
CA VAL A 73 -8.40 12.61 -5.81
C VAL A 73 -7.98 14.04 -5.49
N LEU A 74 -8.39 14.54 -4.32
CA LEU A 74 -7.81 15.74 -3.74
C LEU A 74 -6.90 15.31 -2.59
N MET A 75 -5.68 15.85 -2.56
CA MET A 75 -4.72 15.58 -1.50
C MET A 75 -4.15 16.88 -0.94
N THR A 76 -3.96 16.90 0.38
CA THR A 76 -3.19 17.95 1.05
C THR A 76 -1.99 17.33 1.74
N VAL A 77 -0.81 17.90 1.51
CA VAL A 77 0.44 17.52 2.19
C VAL A 77 0.79 18.64 3.16
N TYR A 78 0.98 18.27 4.42
CA TYR A 78 1.49 19.15 5.46
C TYR A 78 2.93 18.77 5.74
N ILE A 79 3.83 19.75 5.61
CA ILE A 79 5.24 19.58 5.98
C ILE A 79 5.45 20.30 7.30
N TYR A 80 6.03 19.60 8.26
CA TYR A 80 6.31 20.11 9.58
C TYR A 80 7.81 20.15 9.80
N LYS A 81 8.27 21.25 10.39
CA LYS A 81 9.61 21.36 10.95
C LYS A 81 9.50 21.27 12.47
N VAL A 82 10.24 20.36 13.08
CA VAL A 82 10.26 20.11 14.52
C VAL A 82 11.62 20.50 15.06
N THR A 83 11.61 21.48 15.94
CA THR A 83 12.76 21.81 16.78
C THR A 83 12.62 21.07 18.10
N SER A 84 13.67 20.37 18.52
CA SER A 84 13.69 19.71 19.81
C SER A 84 13.62 20.74 20.94
N ILE A 85 12.88 20.39 22.01
CA ILE A 85 12.85 21.18 23.25
C ILE A 85 14.20 21.08 24.00
N ASN A 86 14.97 20.02 23.71
CA ASN A 86 16.35 19.87 24.17
C ASN A 86 17.29 20.36 23.06
N ASP A 87 18.00 21.47 23.30
CA ASP A 87 18.86 22.20 22.35
C ASP A 87 19.98 21.39 21.64
N ASN A 88 20.15 20.11 22.00
CA ASN A 88 21.22 19.24 21.50
C ASN A 88 20.79 18.31 20.35
N GLU A 89 19.50 18.25 20.01
CA GLU A 89 19.01 17.42 18.90
C GLU A 89 18.84 18.28 17.64
N PRO A 90 19.26 17.77 16.46
CA PRO A 90 19.07 18.49 15.21
C PRO A 90 17.58 18.68 14.93
N GLU A 91 17.26 19.79 14.26
CA GLU A 91 15.92 20.00 13.71
C GLU A 91 15.57 18.84 12.77
N ARG A 92 14.35 18.33 12.89
CA ARG A 92 13.85 17.25 12.03
C ARG A 92 12.62 17.69 11.27
N MET A 93 12.38 17.07 10.12
CA MET A 93 11.24 17.36 9.26
C MET A 93 10.39 16.12 9.11
N PHE A 94 9.07 16.27 9.09
CA PHE A 94 8.18 15.17 8.76
C PHE A 94 7.01 15.67 7.94
N PHE A 95 6.35 14.78 7.21
CA PHE A 95 5.13 15.12 6.51
C PHE A 95 3.94 14.28 7.01
N ASP A 96 2.77 14.83 6.79
CA ASP A 96 1.49 14.13 6.88
C ASP A 96 0.70 14.47 5.62
N PHE A 97 0.02 13.50 5.02
CA PHE A 97 -0.87 13.78 3.89
C PHE A 97 -2.24 13.20 4.13
N ILE A 98 -3.26 13.97 3.74
CA ILE A 98 -4.64 13.55 3.74
C ILE A 98 -5.10 13.40 2.31
N THR A 99 -5.66 12.23 2.00
CA THR A 99 -6.46 12.02 0.79
C THR A 99 -7.93 12.22 1.15
N TYR A 100 -8.62 13.00 0.33
CA TYR A 100 -10.06 13.18 0.44
C TYR A 100 -10.75 12.31 -0.63
N TRP A 101 -12.00 11.87 -0.39
CA TRP A 101 -12.94 11.05 -1.20
C TRP A 101 -13.27 9.62 -0.65
N GLU A 102 -14.59 9.33 -0.55
CA GLU A 102 -15.31 8.10 -0.09
C GLU A 102 -15.43 7.79 1.43
N HIS A 103 -15.80 8.79 2.23
CA HIS A 103 -16.02 8.71 3.68
C HIS A 103 -14.74 8.65 4.49
N LEU A 104 -14.55 9.74 5.26
CA LEU A 104 -13.46 9.99 6.20
C LEU A 104 -12.12 10.38 5.55
N PRO A 105 -11.42 11.38 6.11
CA PRO A 105 -10.01 11.55 5.82
C PRO A 105 -9.31 10.22 6.15
N GLY A 106 -8.69 9.64 5.13
CA GLY A 106 -8.04 8.34 5.23
C GLY A 106 -6.88 8.34 6.22
N LYS A 107 -6.54 7.13 6.69
CA LYS A 107 -5.41 6.78 7.55
C LYS A 107 -4.20 7.69 7.33
N THR A 108 -3.83 8.48 8.35
CA THR A 108 -2.61 9.29 8.36
C THR A 108 -1.40 8.36 8.36
N TYR A 109 -0.61 8.38 7.29
CA TYR A 109 0.73 7.84 7.31
C TYR A 109 1.67 9.02 7.57
N GLY A 110 1.90 9.30 8.85
CA GLY A 110 2.96 10.23 9.23
C GLY A 110 4.30 9.63 8.88
N SER A 111 5.17 10.41 8.23
CA SER A 111 6.54 9.97 8.01
C SER A 111 7.29 9.91 9.35
N GLU A 112 8.30 9.05 9.42
CA GLU A 112 9.32 9.23 10.46
C GLU A 112 10.00 10.60 10.29
N PRO A 113 10.56 11.19 11.36
CA PRO A 113 11.31 12.43 11.24
C PRO A 113 12.60 12.24 10.43
N HIS A 114 12.80 13.09 9.44
CA HIS A 114 13.94 13.13 8.52
C HIS A 114 14.94 14.21 8.91
N ASN A 115 16.23 13.96 8.66
CA ASN A 115 17.31 14.90 8.98
C ASN A 115 17.62 15.83 7.81
N THR A 116 17.30 15.43 6.58
CA THR A 116 17.56 16.21 5.36
C THR A 116 16.29 16.42 4.53
N ILE A 117 16.31 17.46 3.68
CA ILE A 117 15.20 17.74 2.76
C ILE A 117 15.13 16.65 1.69
N ASP A 118 16.26 16.11 1.24
CA ASP A 118 16.29 15.06 0.23
C ASP A 118 15.64 13.77 0.74
N GLU A 119 15.96 13.34 1.97
CA GLU A 119 15.29 12.20 2.63
C GLU A 119 13.77 12.40 2.74
N LEU A 120 13.34 13.62 3.06
CA LEU A 120 11.93 13.98 3.13
C LEU A 120 11.26 13.90 1.75
N ILE A 121 11.90 14.44 0.72
CA ILE A 121 11.39 14.44 -0.67
C ILE A 121 11.30 13.02 -1.21
N ASP A 122 12.29 12.18 -0.97
CA ASP A 122 12.30 10.79 -1.43
C ASP A 122 11.15 10.00 -0.79
N ASN A 123 11.00 10.10 0.53
CA ASN A 123 9.91 9.44 1.24
C ASN A 123 8.54 9.98 0.80
N LEU A 124 8.38 11.30 0.70
CA LEU A 124 7.14 11.92 0.24
C LEU A 124 6.81 11.47 -1.19
N SER A 125 7.79 11.43 -2.09
CA SER A 125 7.59 11.01 -3.48
C SER A 125 7.10 9.56 -3.55
N GLY A 126 7.69 8.66 -2.76
CA GLY A 126 7.23 7.27 -2.65
C GLY A 126 5.81 7.17 -2.10
N ALA A 127 5.51 7.90 -1.03
CA ALA A 127 4.18 7.92 -0.42
C ALA A 127 3.09 8.47 -1.38
N LEU A 128 3.39 9.55 -2.09
CA LEU A 128 2.51 10.11 -3.13
C LEU A 128 2.29 9.13 -4.28
N GLY A 129 3.36 8.49 -4.74
CA GLY A 129 3.30 7.46 -5.78
C GLY A 129 2.34 6.34 -5.39
N ASN A 130 2.45 5.83 -4.16
CA ASN A 130 1.58 4.77 -3.64
C ASN A 130 0.10 5.18 -3.63
N VAL A 131 -0.22 6.41 -3.21
CA VAL A 131 -1.61 6.89 -3.26
C VAL A 131 -2.13 6.94 -4.70
N ILE A 132 -1.35 7.54 -5.61
CA ILE A 132 -1.75 7.71 -7.00
C ILE A 132 -2.00 6.34 -7.63
N ILE A 133 -1.08 5.40 -7.41
CA ILE A 133 -1.19 4.01 -7.86
C ILE A 133 -2.44 3.36 -7.28
N GLN A 134 -2.63 3.40 -5.96
CA GLN A 134 -3.76 2.76 -5.30
C GLN A 134 -5.10 3.30 -5.81
N ARG A 135 -5.20 4.61 -6.03
CA ARG A 135 -6.46 5.24 -6.48
C ARG A 135 -6.71 4.97 -7.96
N SER A 136 -5.69 5.09 -8.80
CA SER A 136 -5.83 4.88 -10.25
C SER A 136 -6.09 3.41 -10.56
N LEU A 137 -5.30 2.50 -9.97
CA LEU A 137 -5.25 1.09 -10.34
C LEU A 137 -6.01 0.19 -9.36
N GLY A 138 -6.25 0.64 -8.13
CA GLY A 138 -6.72 -0.22 -7.05
C GLY A 138 -5.58 -1.01 -6.41
N ASN A 139 -5.91 -1.84 -5.41
CA ASN A 139 -4.93 -2.74 -4.81
C ASN A 139 -4.58 -3.90 -5.75
N LEU A 140 -5.57 -4.45 -6.45
CA LEU A 140 -5.43 -5.60 -7.35
C LEU A 140 -5.41 -5.14 -8.80
N VAL A 141 -4.32 -5.40 -9.52
CA VAL A 141 -4.15 -4.99 -10.92
C VAL A 141 -4.29 -6.14 -11.91
N GLY A 142 -4.20 -7.39 -11.44
CA GLY A 142 -4.44 -8.54 -12.29
C GLY A 142 -4.32 -9.86 -11.55
N ILE A 143 -4.69 -10.93 -12.25
CA ILE A 143 -4.64 -12.30 -11.75
C ILE A 143 -3.95 -13.18 -12.78
N VAL A 144 -3.07 -14.08 -12.35
CA VAL A 144 -2.48 -15.10 -13.23
C VAL A 144 -3.61 -15.97 -13.79
N ASN A 145 -3.74 -15.96 -15.12
CA ASN A 145 -4.68 -16.81 -15.83
C ASN A 145 -4.05 -18.14 -16.24
N GLU A 146 -2.80 -18.09 -16.71
CA GLU A 146 -2.13 -19.23 -17.32
C GLU A 146 -0.60 -19.10 -17.14
N ILE A 147 0.05 -20.24 -16.91
CA ILE A 147 1.52 -20.35 -16.91
C ILE A 147 1.94 -20.77 -18.31
N LEU A 148 2.87 -20.02 -18.90
CA LEU A 148 3.42 -20.28 -20.23
C LEU A 148 4.83 -20.87 -20.08
N GLU A 149 5.43 -21.26 -21.20
CA GLU A 149 6.83 -21.68 -21.25
C GLU A 149 7.78 -20.48 -21.02
N ASP A 150 9.06 -20.77 -20.79
CA ASP A 150 10.15 -19.79 -20.68
C ASP A 150 9.95 -18.68 -19.61
N ASP A 151 9.47 -19.07 -18.43
CA ASP A 151 9.21 -18.16 -17.31
C ASP A 151 8.24 -17.01 -17.68
N MET A 152 7.31 -17.29 -18.59
CA MET A 152 6.25 -16.38 -18.97
C MET A 152 4.92 -16.77 -18.34
N ILE A 153 4.07 -15.78 -18.14
CA ILE A 153 2.71 -15.96 -17.65
C ILE A 153 1.74 -15.07 -18.41
N LYS A 154 0.49 -15.50 -18.46
CA LYS A 154 -0.63 -14.71 -18.94
C LYS A 154 -1.40 -14.17 -17.74
N ILE A 155 -1.63 -12.86 -17.74
CA ILE A 155 -2.33 -12.14 -16.68
C ILE A 155 -3.64 -11.60 -17.24
N ASN A 156 -4.75 -11.86 -16.53
CA ASN A 156 -5.98 -11.13 -16.74
C ASN A 156 -5.90 -9.83 -15.94
N LEU A 157 -5.91 -8.69 -16.64
CA LEU A 157 -5.73 -7.38 -16.04
C LEU A 157 -7.06 -6.78 -15.61
N HIS A 158 -7.02 -6.12 -14.45
CA HIS A 158 -8.05 -5.18 -14.01
C HIS A 158 -7.63 -3.76 -14.41
N LYS A 159 -8.61 -2.92 -14.81
CA LYS A 159 -8.39 -1.53 -15.23
C LYS A 159 -7.25 -1.39 -16.26
N HIS A 160 -7.27 -2.25 -17.28
CA HIS A 160 -6.20 -2.40 -18.26
C HIS A 160 -5.80 -1.09 -18.98
N GLN A 161 -6.67 -0.08 -19.02
CA GLN A 161 -6.41 1.20 -19.69
C GLN A 161 -5.20 1.96 -19.13
N TYR A 162 -4.76 1.63 -17.92
CA TYR A 162 -3.63 2.26 -17.24
C TYR A 162 -2.36 1.39 -17.25
N ILE A 163 -2.47 0.13 -17.66
CA ILE A 163 -1.37 -0.84 -17.63
C ILE A 163 -0.68 -0.88 -18.99
N LYS A 164 0.66 -0.86 -19.01
CA LYS A 164 1.45 -0.75 -20.25
C LYS A 164 2.64 -1.70 -20.24
N ARG A 165 3.12 -2.04 -21.43
CA ARG A 165 4.38 -2.75 -21.64
C ARG A 165 5.53 -2.07 -20.87
N GLY A 166 6.41 -2.86 -20.28
CA GLY A 166 7.56 -2.44 -19.48
C GLY A 166 7.24 -2.12 -18.02
N MET A 167 5.95 -2.09 -17.63
CA MET A 167 5.59 -1.98 -16.22
C MET A 167 6.01 -3.24 -15.45
N LYS A 168 6.41 -3.03 -14.20
CA LYS A 168 6.76 -4.10 -13.27
C LYS A 168 5.64 -4.29 -12.26
N LEU A 169 5.21 -5.54 -12.09
CA LEU A 169 4.17 -5.90 -11.13
C LEU A 169 4.77 -6.81 -10.06
N GLU A 170 4.21 -6.76 -8.86
CA GLU A 170 4.52 -7.65 -7.76
C GLU A 170 3.35 -8.59 -7.51
N SER A 171 3.62 -9.89 -7.40
CA SER A 171 2.62 -10.87 -7.02
C SER A 171 2.73 -11.22 -5.55
N SER A 172 1.60 -11.46 -4.92
CA SER A 172 1.52 -12.21 -3.66
C SER A 172 1.03 -13.62 -3.93
N SER A 173 1.71 -14.63 -3.39
CA SER A 173 1.15 -15.99 -3.35
C SER A 173 -0.16 -15.99 -2.54
N LEU A 174 -1.16 -16.72 -3.04
CA LEU A 174 -2.50 -16.78 -2.43
C LEU A 174 -2.79 -18.16 -1.86
N HIS A 175 -2.95 -18.23 -0.55
CA HIS A 175 -3.34 -19.44 0.17
C HIS A 175 -4.75 -19.28 0.74
N GLU A 176 -5.76 -19.78 0.02
CA GLU A 176 -7.15 -19.78 0.50
C GLU A 176 -7.40 -20.97 1.44
N TRP A 177 -7.28 -20.75 2.76
CA TRP A 177 -7.31 -21.82 3.77
C TRP A 177 -8.55 -22.70 3.75
N LYS A 178 -9.71 -22.16 3.38
CA LYS A 178 -10.98 -22.90 3.26
C LYS A 178 -11.08 -23.77 2.00
N LYS A 179 -10.13 -23.67 1.07
CA LYS A 179 -10.10 -24.44 -0.17
C LYS A 179 -8.91 -25.38 -0.17
N ASP A 180 -7.77 -24.90 -0.66
CA ASP A 180 -6.53 -25.65 -0.90
C ASP A 180 -5.29 -24.91 -0.37
N GLY A 181 -5.51 -23.90 0.49
CA GLY A 181 -4.44 -23.06 1.01
C GLY A 181 -3.43 -23.84 1.84
N HIS A 182 -3.90 -24.81 2.63
CA HIS A 182 -3.04 -25.64 3.46
C HIS A 182 -2.08 -26.48 2.61
N GLU A 183 -2.62 -27.13 1.57
CA GLU A 183 -1.87 -27.96 0.64
C GLU A 183 -0.86 -27.14 -0.15
N LYS A 184 -1.25 -25.95 -0.64
CA LYS A 184 -0.35 -25.02 -1.33
C LYS A 184 0.77 -24.53 -0.43
N TRP A 185 0.45 -24.23 0.84
CA TRP A 185 1.44 -23.75 1.80
C TRP A 185 2.44 -24.84 2.17
N MET A 186 1.96 -26.06 2.42
CA MET A 186 2.82 -27.23 2.63
C MET A 186 3.75 -27.49 1.42
N GLU A 187 3.25 -27.33 0.19
CA GLU A 187 4.07 -27.43 -1.01
C GLU A 187 5.15 -26.34 -1.05
N ASP A 188 4.81 -25.09 -0.73
CA ASP A 188 5.80 -24.00 -0.69
C ASP A 188 6.87 -24.23 0.39
N LEU A 189 6.48 -24.74 1.57
CA LEU A 189 7.40 -25.14 2.65
C LEU A 189 8.36 -26.26 2.20
N GLN A 190 7.87 -27.26 1.46
CA GLN A 190 8.73 -28.32 0.91
C GLN A 190 9.72 -27.76 -0.12
N LEU A 191 9.26 -26.90 -1.03
CA LEU A 191 10.11 -26.33 -2.07
C LEU A 191 11.21 -25.43 -1.50
N ILE A 192 10.92 -24.65 -0.44
CA ILE A 192 11.94 -23.83 0.21
C ILE A 192 12.96 -24.71 0.95
N MET A 193 12.53 -25.74 1.68
CA MET A 193 13.44 -26.67 2.36
C MET A 193 14.34 -27.41 1.36
N GLN A 194 13.77 -27.88 0.24
CA GLN A 194 14.54 -28.50 -0.85
C GLN A 194 15.57 -27.55 -1.46
N TRP A 195 15.23 -26.27 -1.61
CA TRP A 195 16.20 -25.27 -2.08
C TRP A 195 17.33 -25.08 -1.08
N MET A 196 17.03 -24.94 0.21
CA MET A 196 18.02 -24.77 1.28
C MET A 196 18.96 -25.98 1.39
N GLU A 197 18.44 -27.20 1.28
CA GLU A 197 19.25 -28.44 1.28
C GLU A 197 20.23 -28.52 0.10
N ASN A 198 19.83 -27.99 -1.06
CA ASN A 198 20.61 -28.05 -2.28
C ASN A 198 21.60 -26.88 -2.45
N ASP A 199 21.48 -25.83 -1.63
CA ASP A 199 22.33 -24.63 -1.71
C ASP A 199 22.90 -24.28 -0.32
N THR A 200 24.18 -24.58 -0.11
CA THR A 200 24.86 -24.32 1.16
C THR A 200 24.93 -22.84 1.53
N ALA A 201 24.80 -21.92 0.56
CA ALA A 201 24.73 -20.48 0.85
C ALA A 201 23.32 -20.04 1.31
N ALA A 202 22.28 -20.80 0.97
CA ALA A 202 20.91 -20.56 1.38
C ALA A 202 20.54 -21.23 2.72
N MET A 203 21.39 -22.15 3.21
CA MET A 203 21.13 -22.91 4.42
C MET A 203 21.23 -22.03 5.67
N ASP A 204 20.08 -21.73 6.25
CA ASP A 204 19.91 -21.19 7.60
C ASP A 204 19.21 -22.25 8.46
N SER A 205 19.91 -22.80 9.45
CA SER A 205 19.40 -23.92 10.24
C SER A 205 18.22 -23.56 11.14
N GLU A 206 18.13 -22.31 11.60
CA GLU A 206 17.00 -21.84 12.42
C GLU A 206 15.76 -21.73 11.53
N ILE A 207 15.88 -21.03 10.39
CA ILE A 207 14.79 -20.89 9.44
C ILE A 207 14.34 -22.27 8.91
N TYR A 208 15.28 -23.17 8.60
CA TYR A 208 14.93 -24.51 8.13
C TYR A 208 14.12 -25.29 9.19
N HIS A 209 14.55 -25.24 10.46
CA HIS A 209 13.86 -25.94 11.54
C HIS A 209 12.45 -25.38 11.75
N ASP A 210 12.28 -24.06 11.73
CA ASP A 210 10.98 -23.41 11.83
C ASP A 210 10.03 -23.85 10.71
N ARG A 211 10.53 -23.95 9.47
CA ARG A 211 9.73 -24.41 8.31
C ARG A 211 9.37 -25.89 8.41
N LEU A 212 10.27 -26.71 8.94
CA LEU A 212 10.02 -28.14 9.16
C LEU A 212 8.96 -28.35 10.24
N GLU A 213 9.09 -27.67 11.39
CA GLU A 213 8.11 -27.73 12.48
C GLU A 213 6.73 -27.25 12.00
N GLU A 214 6.69 -26.16 11.24
CA GLU A 214 5.44 -25.66 10.64
C GLU A 214 4.82 -26.70 9.70
N TYR A 215 5.62 -27.29 8.80
CA TYR A 215 5.16 -28.33 7.88
C TYR A 215 4.59 -29.54 8.61
N GLU A 216 5.29 -30.05 9.64
CA GLU A 216 4.85 -31.18 10.45
C GLU A 216 3.53 -30.88 11.18
N SER A 217 3.41 -29.68 11.76
CA SER A 217 2.22 -29.26 12.50
C SER A 217 0.97 -29.12 11.62
N ILE A 218 1.14 -28.74 10.35
CA ILE A 218 0.02 -28.70 9.40
C ILE A 218 -0.32 -30.11 8.93
N SER A 219 0.70 -30.93 8.68
CA SER A 219 0.55 -32.31 8.20
C SER A 219 -0.16 -33.22 9.21
N ASP A 220 0.10 -33.06 10.51
CA ASP A 220 -0.55 -33.83 11.58
C ASP A 220 -1.89 -33.22 12.04
N GLY A 221 -2.20 -32.01 11.55
CA GLY A 221 -3.43 -31.28 11.82
C GLY A 221 -3.47 -30.55 13.16
N SER A 222 -2.35 -30.47 13.89
CA SER A 222 -2.21 -29.69 15.13
C SER A 222 -2.32 -28.18 14.88
N THR A 223 -1.84 -27.71 13.73
CA THR A 223 -2.00 -26.33 13.25
C THR A 223 -3.09 -26.25 12.18
N ARG A 224 -4.06 -25.35 12.40
CA ARG A 224 -5.07 -24.98 11.40
C ARG A 224 -5.22 -23.47 11.34
N TYR A 225 -5.21 -22.94 10.11
CA TYR A 225 -5.37 -21.53 9.85
C TYR A 225 -6.86 -21.26 9.62
N TYR A 226 -7.48 -20.51 10.54
CA TYR A 226 -8.93 -20.28 10.54
C TYR A 226 -9.36 -18.96 9.89
N HIS A 227 -8.41 -18.14 9.42
CA HIS A 227 -8.70 -16.92 8.67
C HIS A 227 -9.08 -17.25 7.22
N ASN A 228 -9.55 -16.27 6.44
CA ASN A 228 -10.07 -16.56 5.08
C ASN A 228 -8.95 -16.93 4.09
N SER A 229 -7.80 -16.26 4.16
CA SER A 229 -6.64 -16.51 3.32
C SER A 229 -5.40 -15.84 3.90
N ASN A 230 -4.21 -16.34 3.52
CA ASN A 230 -2.96 -15.60 3.68
C ASN A 230 -2.48 -15.12 2.31
N GLU A 231 -2.00 -13.88 2.28
CA GLU A 231 -1.44 -13.23 1.10
C GLU A 231 -0.06 -12.69 1.48
N GLY A 232 0.96 -12.98 0.68
CA GLY A 232 2.21 -12.21 0.72
C GLY A 232 3.38 -12.83 1.49
N TYR A 233 3.35 -14.11 1.84
CA TYR A 233 4.53 -14.74 2.46
C TYR A 233 5.66 -14.94 1.45
N TYR A 234 5.31 -15.21 0.19
CA TYR A 234 6.26 -15.31 -0.91
C TYR A 234 5.78 -14.50 -2.10
N SER A 235 6.69 -13.74 -2.69
CA SER A 235 6.40 -12.84 -3.81
C SER A 235 7.33 -13.11 -4.99
N TYR A 236 6.87 -12.70 -6.16
CA TYR A 236 7.66 -12.67 -7.37
C TYR A 236 7.32 -11.42 -8.17
N HIS A 237 8.30 -10.94 -8.93
CA HIS A 237 8.15 -9.77 -9.78
C HIS A 237 8.11 -10.19 -11.23
N VAL A 238 7.28 -9.50 -12.00
CA VAL A 238 7.18 -9.68 -13.44
C VAL A 238 7.34 -8.36 -14.16
N GLU A 239 7.81 -8.42 -15.41
CA GLU A 239 7.80 -7.31 -16.35
C GLU A 239 6.81 -7.61 -17.47
N LEU A 240 5.91 -6.67 -17.76
CA LEU A 240 4.94 -6.82 -18.84
C LEU A 240 5.62 -6.69 -20.20
N ILE A 241 5.62 -7.78 -20.97
CA ILE A 241 6.24 -7.84 -22.30
C ILE A 241 5.25 -7.41 -23.38
N ASP A 242 3.97 -7.71 -23.18
CA ASP A 242 2.88 -7.31 -24.07
C ASP A 242 1.58 -7.08 -23.30
N VAL A 243 0.77 -6.13 -23.77
CA VAL A 243 -0.52 -5.77 -23.17
C VAL A 243 -1.53 -5.49 -24.28
N ALA A 244 -2.62 -6.27 -24.30
CA ALA A 244 -3.71 -6.13 -25.25
C ALA A 244 -5.04 -6.30 -24.52
N ASP A 245 -5.89 -5.27 -24.58
CA ASP A 245 -7.16 -5.20 -23.85
C ASP A 245 -6.98 -5.62 -22.38
N SER A 246 -7.82 -6.52 -21.87
CA SER A 246 -7.76 -7.04 -20.49
C SER A 246 -6.73 -8.15 -20.28
N THR A 247 -5.75 -8.32 -21.16
CA THR A 247 -4.77 -9.40 -21.10
C THR A 247 -3.35 -8.88 -21.25
N ALA A 248 -2.43 -9.43 -20.45
CA ALA A 248 -1.01 -9.18 -20.59
C ALA A 248 -0.21 -10.48 -20.62
N ILE A 249 0.91 -10.44 -21.33
CA ILE A 249 1.98 -11.43 -21.24
C ILE A 249 3.12 -10.82 -20.44
N ALA A 250 3.56 -11.51 -19.39
CA ALA A 250 4.60 -11.03 -18.51
C ALA A 250 5.71 -12.06 -18.37
N LYS A 251 6.95 -11.58 -18.22
CA LYS A 251 8.11 -12.39 -17.93
C LYS A 251 8.46 -12.28 -16.46
N ILE A 252 8.73 -13.40 -15.81
CA ILE A 252 9.23 -13.43 -14.43
C ILE A 252 10.66 -12.91 -14.42
N ILE A 253 10.90 -11.88 -13.61
CA ILE A 253 12.22 -11.23 -13.50
C ILE A 253 12.88 -11.44 -12.14
N TRP A 254 12.10 -11.87 -11.14
CA TRP A 254 12.60 -12.14 -9.79
C TRP A 254 11.61 -13.00 -9.01
N LYS A 255 12.11 -13.84 -8.10
CA LYS A 255 11.32 -14.63 -7.13
C LYS A 255 11.97 -14.50 -5.75
N SER A 256 11.17 -14.58 -4.69
CA SER A 256 11.69 -14.58 -3.31
C SER A 256 12.59 -15.78 -3.02
N PHE A 257 12.37 -16.90 -3.71
CA PHE A 257 13.31 -18.03 -3.79
C PHE A 257 13.21 -18.74 -5.15
N PRO A 258 14.27 -19.43 -5.62
CA PRO A 258 14.31 -19.96 -7.00
C PRO A 258 13.20 -20.96 -7.33
N LEU A 259 12.85 -21.83 -6.37
CA LEU A 259 11.86 -22.88 -6.53
C LEU A 259 10.41 -22.42 -6.31
N LEU A 260 10.17 -21.11 -6.09
CA LEU A 260 8.82 -20.61 -5.85
C LEU A 260 7.90 -20.96 -7.02
N LYS A 261 6.81 -21.65 -6.68
CA LYS A 261 5.80 -22.12 -7.62
C LYS A 261 4.76 -21.04 -7.86
N ILE A 262 4.59 -20.69 -9.12
CA ILE A 262 3.61 -19.71 -9.59
C ILE A 262 2.35 -20.44 -10.01
N ARG A 263 1.19 -19.91 -9.62
CA ARG A 263 -0.09 -20.61 -9.77
C ARG A 263 -1.14 -19.71 -10.44
N PRO A 264 -2.00 -20.27 -11.31
CA PRO A 264 -3.21 -19.58 -11.72
C PRO A 264 -4.02 -19.15 -10.48
N GLY A 265 -4.51 -17.91 -10.49
CA GLY A 265 -5.18 -17.29 -9.35
C GLY A 265 -4.28 -16.40 -8.48
N ASP A 266 -2.95 -16.47 -8.63
CA ASP A 266 -2.04 -15.54 -7.96
C ASP A 266 -2.36 -14.08 -8.36
N ARG A 267 -2.24 -13.18 -7.38
CA ARG A 267 -2.72 -11.81 -7.49
C ARG A 267 -1.57 -10.84 -7.63
N PHE A 268 -1.70 -9.92 -8.59
CA PHE A 268 -0.75 -8.84 -8.80
C PHE A 268 -1.22 -7.52 -8.20
N THR A 269 -0.27 -6.82 -7.62
CA THR A 269 -0.32 -5.41 -7.25
C THR A 269 0.75 -4.65 -8.03
N MET A 270 0.67 -3.32 -8.04
CA MET A 270 1.80 -2.53 -8.51
C MET A 270 2.95 -2.60 -7.50
N LYS A 271 4.16 -2.55 -8.03
CA LYS A 271 5.39 -2.39 -7.25
C LYS A 271 5.75 -0.92 -7.10
#